data_AF-A0A840IA62-F1
#
_entry.id   AF-A0A840IA62-F1
#
_cell.length_a   1.000
_cell.length_b   1.000
_cell.length_c   1.000
_cell.angle_alpha   90.00
_cell.angle_beta   90.00
_cell.angle_gamma   90.00
#
_symmetry.space_group_name_H-M   'P 1'
#
loop_
_entity.id
_entity.type
_entity.pdbx_description
1 polymer ?
#
loop_
_entity_poly.entity_id
_entity_poly.type
_entity_poly.pdbx_seq_one_letter_code
_entity_poly.pdbx_strand_id
1 'polypeptide(L)'
;MHRLRLAVAALAATSLTLPAGAHAATTIGTDPDAVLASQLFGCAPDPSCTLAQERLSNAAQRVPAVAGSARGVVVAWQLRGQGGEARLRRVGGAATAPVQLPAAAGTVQVPAQLPVQEGDLLALDLLGGAVVAGEPAPTDGDLVARWTPALGDGEARAATATSQAWLLFQAVIEPDRDGDGLGDESQDACVLCDGGGGGGGGGGGGGGGGGTGGGGGGGGGTSGGGTGEDPPADRYASVRKSGPRVAIAAKATATRKGVASITLTNPYDFKLTGRLAAKHGRRAAGSARVSLAAGAKRTVAVRLSKAAARTLTRKRALKLGVAVTVRAPVGRARTTRRTVAVKLAAARRAPRRTPSRGGGKGGSFDGTYRGSNGYTLVVSGGLVTSFNGDITLWCTKSKRQKRVAFSMLGDDPDPKVEGNGSFAWEATRGYGMVKLRFDGRISGSTAKGRLMVEDTSPLLGTGRFEFDYCFAGDDWELKR
;
A
#
# COMPACT_ATOMS: atom_id res chain seq x y z
N MET A 1 40.21 -57.89 3.23
CA MET A 1 39.53 -57.20 4.35
C MET A 1 39.72 -55.70 4.17
N HIS A 2 38.69 -54.92 3.86
CA HIS A 2 38.48 -53.57 4.43
C HIS A 2 37.13 -53.02 4.01
N ARG A 3 36.38 -52.60 5.03
CA ARG A 3 34.94 -52.36 5.00
C ARG A 3 34.66 -50.91 4.61
N LEU A 4 33.79 -50.76 3.62
CA LEU A 4 33.07 -49.54 3.27
C LEU A 4 32.04 -49.26 4.38
N ARG A 5 32.06 -48.08 4.99
CA ARG A 5 30.98 -47.59 5.88
C ARG A 5 30.30 -46.41 5.20
N LEU A 6 29.11 -46.67 4.66
CA LEU A 6 28.16 -45.66 4.16
C LEU A 6 27.45 -45.02 5.37
N ALA A 7 27.53 -43.70 5.51
CA ALA A 7 26.69 -42.94 6.42
C ALA A 7 25.49 -42.39 5.63
N VAL A 8 24.30 -42.86 5.97
CA VAL A 8 23.02 -42.37 5.44
C VAL A 8 22.61 -41.17 6.31
N ALA A 9 22.67 -39.97 5.74
CA ALA A 9 22.08 -38.77 6.34
C ALA A 9 20.76 -38.47 5.63
N ALA A 10 19.65 -38.75 6.32
CA ALA A 10 18.32 -38.35 5.89
C ALA A 10 18.19 -36.82 6.05
N LEU A 11 18.16 -36.08 4.93
CA LEU A 11 17.77 -34.67 4.93
C LEU A 11 16.30 -34.58 4.49
N ALA A 12 15.45 -34.19 5.42
CA ALA A 12 14.05 -33.87 5.18
C ALA A 12 13.94 -32.73 4.16
N ALA A 13 13.26 -32.99 3.04
CA ALA A 13 12.95 -31.99 2.03
C ALA A 13 11.73 -31.18 2.46
N THR A 14 11.94 -29.95 2.90
CA THR A 14 10.89 -28.95 3.13
C THR A 14 10.59 -28.27 1.79
N SER A 15 9.49 -28.67 1.14
CA SER A 15 8.97 -28.08 -0.10
C SER A 15 8.51 -26.63 0.16
N LEU A 16 9.05 -25.69 -0.61
CA LEU A 16 8.69 -24.26 -0.56
C LEU A 16 7.85 -23.92 -1.80
N THR A 17 6.53 -24.04 -1.66
CA THR A 17 5.52 -23.56 -2.61
C THR A 17 5.60 -22.03 -2.71
N LEU A 18 5.80 -21.49 -3.92
CA LEU A 18 5.66 -20.05 -4.16
C LEU A 18 4.21 -19.72 -4.48
N PRO A 19 3.59 -18.74 -3.80
CA PRO A 19 2.20 -18.39 -4.04
C PRO A 19 2.03 -17.76 -5.44
N ALA A 20 1.06 -18.26 -6.20
CA ALA A 20 0.51 -17.54 -7.34
C ALA A 20 0.11 -16.12 -6.86
N GLY A 21 0.22 -15.12 -7.73
CA GLY A 21 -0.11 -13.74 -7.40
C GLY A 21 -1.61 -13.61 -7.13
N ALA A 22 -2.00 -13.88 -5.88
CA ALA A 22 -3.35 -13.69 -5.39
C ALA A 22 -3.70 -12.21 -5.56
N HIS A 23 -4.82 -11.95 -6.23
CA HIS A 23 -5.49 -10.67 -6.13
C HIS A 23 -5.72 -10.43 -4.62
N ALA A 24 -5.22 -9.30 -4.15
CA ALA A 24 -4.95 -9.12 -2.73
C ALA A 24 -6.25 -8.69 -2.04
N ALA A 25 -6.94 -9.65 -1.41
CA ALA A 25 -7.97 -9.36 -0.43
C ALA A 25 -7.52 -8.18 0.46
N THR A 26 -8.41 -7.21 0.64
CA THR A 26 -8.12 -5.99 1.39
C THR A 26 -8.72 -6.11 2.78
N THR A 27 -7.89 -5.94 3.79
CA THR A 27 -8.31 -5.95 5.18
C THR A 27 -8.61 -4.53 5.66
N ILE A 28 -9.75 -4.33 6.32
CA ILE A 28 -10.12 -3.06 6.96
C ILE A 28 -10.42 -3.27 8.44
N GLY A 29 -10.26 -2.22 9.25
CA GLY A 29 -10.45 -2.25 10.70
C GLY A 29 -9.18 -2.59 11.50
N THR A 30 -9.36 -2.88 12.78
CA THR A 30 -8.30 -3.17 13.75
C THR A 30 -8.28 -4.66 14.04
N ASP A 31 -7.10 -5.27 13.94
CA ASP A 31 -6.91 -6.67 14.33
C ASP A 31 -7.34 -6.88 15.81
N PRO A 32 -8.35 -7.74 16.08
CA PRO A 32 -8.89 -7.96 17.42
C PRO A 32 -7.87 -8.51 18.43
N ASP A 33 -6.81 -9.15 17.96
CA ASP A 33 -5.77 -9.75 18.79
C ASP A 33 -4.55 -8.82 19.00
N ALA A 34 -4.50 -7.68 18.30
CA ALA A 34 -3.39 -6.75 18.40
C ALA A 34 -3.33 -6.00 19.75
N VAL A 35 -4.43 -5.97 20.51
CA VAL A 35 -4.52 -5.27 21.80
C VAL A 35 -4.93 -6.23 22.91
N LEU A 36 -4.07 -6.42 23.91
CA LEU A 36 -4.30 -7.40 24.98
C LEU A 36 -5.29 -6.89 26.05
N ALA A 37 -5.24 -5.59 26.37
CA ALA A 37 -6.24 -4.90 27.17
C ALA A 37 -7.32 -4.32 26.26
N SER A 38 -8.56 -4.23 26.74
CA SER A 38 -9.63 -3.54 26.04
C SER A 38 -10.76 -3.20 26.99
N GLN A 39 -11.49 -2.14 26.67
CA GLN A 39 -12.78 -1.82 27.27
C GLN A 39 -13.90 -2.47 26.47
N LEU A 40 -15.02 -2.77 27.12
CA LEU A 40 -16.18 -3.36 26.47
C LEU A 40 -17.21 -2.27 26.14
N PHE A 41 -17.54 -2.17 24.86
CA PHE A 41 -18.54 -1.29 24.29
C PHE A 41 -19.82 -2.08 24.06
N GLY A 42 -20.90 -1.66 24.70
CA GLY A 42 -22.21 -2.30 24.62
C GLY A 42 -23.33 -1.30 24.33
N CYS A 43 -24.54 -1.84 24.29
CA CYS A 43 -25.75 -1.09 24.00
C CYS A 43 -26.45 -0.51 25.22
N ALA A 44 -25.94 -0.77 26.43
CA ALA A 44 -26.59 -0.35 27.66
C ALA A 44 -26.92 1.16 27.66
N PRO A 45 -28.14 1.54 28.09
CA PRO A 45 -29.17 0.69 28.72
C PRO A 45 -30.03 -0.15 27.75
N ASP A 46 -29.89 0.04 26.45
CA ASP A 46 -30.74 -0.59 25.44
C ASP A 46 -30.35 -2.04 25.14
N PRO A 47 -31.32 -2.90 24.76
CA PRO A 47 -31.07 -4.32 24.49
C PRO A 47 -30.31 -4.56 23.17
N SER A 48 -30.25 -3.56 22.29
CA SER A 48 -29.58 -3.64 20.99
C SER A 48 -29.13 -2.28 20.47
N CYS A 49 -28.05 -2.25 19.71
CA CYS A 49 -27.50 -1.07 19.07
C CYS A 49 -26.65 -1.46 17.87
N THR A 50 -26.39 -0.49 16.99
CA THR A 50 -25.41 -0.62 15.91
C THR A 50 -24.19 0.24 16.26
N LEU A 51 -22.98 -0.29 16.05
CA LEU A 51 -21.71 0.42 16.21
C LEU A 51 -20.94 0.43 14.90
N ALA A 52 -20.47 1.59 14.46
CA ALA A 52 -19.61 1.71 13.27
C ALA A 52 -18.39 2.55 13.59
N GLN A 53 -17.22 2.14 13.11
CA GLN A 53 -16.04 2.99 13.15
C GLN A 53 -16.15 4.03 12.03
N GLU A 54 -16.49 5.28 12.35
CA GLU A 54 -16.61 6.34 11.33
C GLU A 54 -15.25 6.90 10.92
N ARG A 55 -14.36 7.04 11.91
CA ARG A 55 -13.02 7.57 11.71
C ARG A 55 -12.04 6.73 12.50
N LEU A 56 -10.96 6.31 11.86
CA LEU A 56 -9.79 5.73 12.50
C LEU A 56 -8.59 6.44 11.89
N SER A 57 -7.83 7.12 12.74
CA SER A 57 -6.82 8.12 12.43
C SER A 57 -5.68 7.62 11.54
N ASN A 58 -5.64 6.33 11.22
CA ASN A 58 -4.55 5.69 10.48
C ASN A 58 -5.00 4.57 9.52
N ALA A 59 -6.31 4.35 9.30
CA ALA A 59 -6.78 3.31 8.37
C ALA A 59 -8.08 3.69 7.66
N ALA A 60 -8.28 3.15 6.45
CA ALA A 60 -9.54 3.26 5.75
C ALA A 60 -10.65 2.58 6.57
N GLN A 61 -11.66 3.35 6.98
CA GLN A 61 -12.85 2.84 7.69
C GLN A 61 -14.03 2.59 6.77
N ARG A 62 -14.00 3.22 5.61
CA ARG A 62 -14.90 2.91 4.51
C ARG A 62 -14.25 1.86 3.63
N VAL A 63 -15.08 1.04 3.02
CA VAL A 63 -14.64 0.06 2.02
C VAL A 63 -13.81 0.78 0.96
N PRO A 64 -12.54 0.43 0.77
CA PRO A 64 -11.68 1.08 -0.20
C PRO A 64 -12.06 0.65 -1.64
N ALA A 65 -11.52 1.34 -2.63
CA ALA A 65 -11.54 0.82 -4.00
C ALA A 65 -10.86 -0.54 -4.03
N VAL A 66 -11.60 -1.58 -4.41
CA VAL A 66 -11.07 -2.93 -4.54
C VAL A 66 -10.38 -3.05 -5.91
N ALA A 67 -9.20 -3.68 -5.95
CA ALA A 67 -8.38 -3.68 -7.16
C ALA A 67 -9.09 -4.41 -8.31
N GLY A 68 -9.50 -3.67 -9.33
CA GLY A 68 -10.11 -4.25 -10.54
C GLY A 68 -11.65 -4.39 -10.49
N SER A 69 -12.32 -3.93 -9.43
CA SER A 69 -13.79 -3.84 -9.37
C SER A 69 -14.24 -2.69 -8.48
N ALA A 70 -15.35 -2.04 -8.86
CA ALA A 70 -16.04 -1.08 -7.98
C ALA A 70 -16.88 -1.79 -6.90
N ARG A 71 -17.00 -3.12 -7.01
CA ARG A 71 -17.74 -4.01 -6.13
C ARG A 71 -16.75 -4.93 -5.41
N GLY A 72 -17.06 -5.25 -4.17
CA GLY A 72 -16.37 -6.29 -3.42
C GLY A 72 -17.35 -7.05 -2.54
N VAL A 73 -16.84 -8.10 -1.90
CA VAL A 73 -17.61 -8.92 -0.96
C VAL A 73 -16.79 -9.06 0.31
N VAL A 74 -17.42 -8.81 1.47
CA VAL A 74 -16.81 -9.21 2.74
C VAL A 74 -16.93 -10.71 2.85
N VAL A 75 -15.80 -11.41 2.72
CA VAL A 75 -15.72 -12.88 2.72
C VAL A 75 -15.51 -13.46 4.12
N ALA A 76 -14.92 -12.64 5.01
CA ALA A 76 -14.73 -12.98 6.40
C ALA A 76 -14.65 -11.71 7.24
N TRP A 77 -15.02 -11.83 8.51
CA TRP A 77 -14.81 -10.79 9.50
C TRP A 77 -14.51 -11.40 10.85
N GLN A 78 -13.92 -10.60 11.71
CA GLN A 78 -13.61 -10.99 13.07
C GLN A 78 -13.80 -9.83 14.02
N LEU A 79 -14.19 -10.16 15.25
CA LEU A 79 -14.32 -9.21 16.34
C LEU A 79 -13.84 -9.84 17.62
N ARG A 80 -13.43 -9.01 18.59
CA ARG A 80 -13.29 -9.45 19.97
C ARG A 80 -14.48 -8.97 20.78
N GLY A 81 -15.18 -9.86 21.47
CA GLY A 81 -16.41 -9.51 22.18
C GLY A 81 -16.88 -10.60 23.11
N GLN A 82 -18.01 -10.38 23.77
CA GLN A 82 -18.67 -11.38 24.62
C GLN A 82 -20.17 -11.13 24.76
N GLY A 83 -20.90 -12.20 25.10
CA GLY A 83 -22.33 -12.19 25.37
C GLY A 83 -23.20 -11.94 24.14
N GLY A 84 -24.46 -12.38 24.18
CA GLY A 84 -25.43 -12.09 23.12
C GLY A 84 -25.00 -12.50 21.71
N GLU A 85 -25.51 -11.79 20.71
CA GLU A 85 -25.21 -12.04 19.30
C GLU A 85 -24.66 -10.78 18.63
N ALA A 86 -23.82 -10.96 17.62
CA ALA A 86 -23.36 -9.89 16.74
C ALA A 86 -23.68 -10.20 15.28
N ARG A 87 -23.97 -9.18 14.46
CA ARG A 87 -23.98 -9.32 13.00
C ARG A 87 -23.24 -8.17 12.34
N LEU A 88 -22.51 -8.48 11.27
CA LEU A 88 -21.91 -7.47 10.41
C LEU A 88 -22.95 -6.94 9.42
N ARG A 89 -22.96 -5.62 9.20
CA ARG A 89 -23.82 -4.97 8.20
C ARG A 89 -23.10 -3.87 7.43
N ARG A 90 -23.72 -3.49 6.32
CA ARG A 90 -23.50 -2.19 5.68
C ARG A 90 -24.55 -1.20 6.19
N VAL A 91 -24.12 0.00 6.61
CA VAL A 91 -25.07 1.09 6.96
C VAL A 91 -25.89 1.47 5.73
N GLY A 92 -27.22 1.44 5.83
CA GLY A 92 -28.11 1.62 4.67
C GLY A 92 -28.20 0.41 3.72
N GLY A 93 -27.76 -0.77 4.14
CA GLY A 93 -27.70 -1.96 3.28
C GLY A 93 -28.04 -3.27 3.97
N ALA A 94 -27.55 -4.36 3.37
CA ALA A 94 -27.74 -5.71 3.87
C ALA A 94 -26.93 -5.97 5.15
N ALA A 95 -27.35 -7.00 5.89
CA ALA A 95 -26.65 -7.53 7.04
C ALA A 95 -26.41 -9.04 6.87
N THR A 96 -25.36 -9.54 7.51
CA THR A 96 -25.08 -10.97 7.66
C THR A 96 -26.02 -11.60 8.69
N ALA A 97 -26.03 -12.93 8.75
CA ALA A 97 -26.72 -13.65 9.82
C ALA A 97 -26.05 -13.37 11.20
N PRO A 98 -26.82 -13.33 12.31
CA PRO A 98 -26.24 -13.21 13.64
C PRO A 98 -25.31 -14.37 13.99
N VAL A 99 -24.21 -14.06 14.69
CA VAL A 99 -23.31 -15.02 15.32
C VAL A 99 -23.35 -14.88 16.83
N GLN A 100 -23.41 -16.02 17.53
CA GLN A 100 -23.33 -16.06 18.99
C GLN A 100 -21.91 -15.71 19.46
N LEU A 101 -21.77 -14.70 20.32
CA LEU A 101 -20.49 -14.38 20.94
C LEU A 101 -20.22 -15.30 22.14
N PRO A 102 -18.94 -15.56 22.47
CA PRO A 102 -18.57 -16.35 23.64
C PRO A 102 -19.05 -15.70 24.93
N ALA A 103 -19.29 -16.50 25.98
CA ALA A 103 -19.72 -15.99 27.27
C ALA A 103 -18.66 -15.10 27.97
N ALA A 104 -17.39 -15.29 27.61
CA ALA A 104 -16.26 -14.49 28.08
C ALA A 104 -15.55 -13.84 26.89
N ALA A 105 -14.88 -12.71 27.13
CA ALA A 105 -14.21 -11.93 26.10
C ALA A 105 -13.23 -12.78 25.27
N GLY A 106 -13.51 -12.90 23.98
CA GLY A 106 -12.71 -13.67 23.04
C GLY A 106 -12.90 -13.21 21.61
N THR A 107 -11.99 -13.63 20.74
CA THR A 107 -12.03 -13.33 19.31
C THR A 107 -12.86 -14.39 18.58
N VAL A 108 -13.81 -13.94 17.77
CA VAL A 108 -14.65 -14.79 16.92
C VAL A 108 -14.37 -14.41 15.46
N GLN A 109 -14.06 -15.42 14.64
CA GLN A 109 -13.92 -15.28 13.20
C GLN A 109 -15.14 -15.90 12.52
N VAL A 110 -15.71 -15.18 11.57
CA VAL A 110 -16.99 -15.50 10.94
C VAL A 110 -16.84 -15.41 9.42
N PRO A 111 -17.10 -16.50 8.66
CA PRO A 111 -17.23 -16.40 7.21
C PRO A 111 -18.47 -15.58 6.85
N ALA A 112 -18.39 -14.77 5.80
CA ALA A 112 -19.48 -13.90 5.39
C ALA A 112 -19.62 -13.84 3.87
N GLN A 113 -20.78 -13.44 3.40
CA GLN A 113 -21.07 -13.11 2.00
C GLN A 113 -21.86 -11.81 2.01
N LEU A 114 -21.17 -10.70 2.26
CA LEU A 114 -21.79 -9.38 2.32
C LEU A 114 -21.28 -8.50 1.17
N PRO A 115 -22.09 -8.27 0.12
CA PRO A 115 -21.73 -7.36 -0.97
C PRO A 115 -21.52 -5.93 -0.49
N VAL A 116 -20.46 -5.30 -0.97
CA VAL A 116 -20.02 -3.95 -0.62
C VAL A 116 -19.51 -3.18 -1.83
N GLN A 117 -19.44 -1.86 -1.72
CA GLN A 117 -18.94 -0.93 -2.73
C GLN A 117 -17.95 0.06 -2.10
N GLU A 118 -17.10 0.67 -2.92
CA GLU A 118 -16.20 1.74 -2.46
C GLU A 118 -17.00 2.84 -1.74
N GLY A 119 -16.58 3.19 -0.52
CA GLY A 119 -17.21 4.21 0.31
C GLY A 119 -18.23 3.69 1.32
N ASP A 120 -18.64 2.42 1.23
CA ASP A 120 -19.57 1.81 2.18
C ASP A 120 -19.01 1.84 3.61
N LEU A 121 -19.88 2.10 4.59
CA LEU A 121 -19.55 2.06 6.02
C LEU A 121 -20.01 0.73 6.61
N LEU A 122 -19.08 -0.05 7.17
CA LEU A 122 -19.39 -1.28 7.88
C LEU A 122 -19.72 -1.00 9.34
N ALA A 123 -20.69 -1.75 9.86
CA ALA A 123 -21.11 -1.64 11.25
C ALA A 123 -21.42 -3.01 11.85
N LEU A 124 -21.36 -3.08 13.18
CA LEU A 124 -21.72 -4.23 13.98
C LEU A 124 -23.06 -3.97 14.68
N ASP A 125 -24.06 -4.80 14.44
CA ASP A 125 -25.21 -4.82 15.33
C ASP A 125 -24.89 -5.75 16.51
N LEU A 126 -25.11 -5.25 17.71
CA LEU A 126 -24.98 -6.00 18.95
C LEU A 126 -26.40 -6.24 19.48
N LEU A 127 -26.74 -7.51 19.68
CA LEU A 127 -28.05 -8.00 20.08
C LEU A 127 -27.94 -8.81 21.37
N GLY A 128 -29.03 -8.89 22.15
CA GLY A 128 -29.10 -9.81 23.29
C GLY A 128 -28.04 -9.55 24.38
N GLY A 129 -27.66 -8.28 24.59
CA GLY A 129 -26.63 -7.91 25.57
C GLY A 129 -25.19 -8.11 25.10
N ALA A 130 -24.97 -8.30 23.80
CA ALA A 130 -23.63 -8.37 23.23
C ALA A 130 -22.81 -7.10 23.49
N VAL A 131 -21.51 -7.30 23.72
CA VAL A 131 -20.53 -6.24 23.83
C VAL A 131 -19.31 -6.55 22.97
N VAL A 132 -18.74 -5.51 22.36
CA VAL A 132 -17.52 -5.59 21.54
C VAL A 132 -16.38 -4.90 22.27
N ALA A 133 -15.18 -5.45 22.18
CA ALA A 133 -13.98 -4.85 22.72
C ALA A 133 -13.55 -3.64 21.88
N GLY A 134 -12.98 -2.66 22.55
CA GLY A 134 -12.40 -1.46 21.94
C GLY A 134 -11.46 -0.77 22.92
N GLU A 135 -10.89 0.34 22.50
CA GLU A 135 -10.09 1.20 23.39
C GLU A 135 -10.54 2.65 23.23
N PRO A 136 -10.61 3.43 24.33
CA PRO A 136 -10.79 4.86 24.26
C PRO A 136 -9.66 5.50 23.47
N ALA A 137 -10.00 6.41 22.56
CA ALA A 137 -9.02 7.14 21.81
C ALA A 137 -8.54 8.36 22.62
N PRO A 138 -7.22 8.54 22.82
CA PRO A 138 -6.68 9.65 23.61
C PRO A 138 -6.76 11.00 22.86
N THR A 139 -7.12 10.99 21.58
CA THR A 139 -7.24 12.17 20.74
C THR A 139 -8.56 12.16 20.00
N ASP A 140 -8.99 13.33 19.53
CA ASP A 140 -10.24 13.50 18.78
C ASP A 140 -10.29 12.65 17.50
N GLY A 141 -9.20 12.02 17.06
CA GLY A 141 -9.07 11.38 15.77
C GLY A 141 -9.90 10.12 15.53
N ASP A 142 -10.20 9.29 16.53
CA ASP A 142 -10.98 8.04 16.31
C ASP A 142 -12.40 8.18 16.82
N LEU A 143 -13.38 7.87 15.97
CA LEU A 143 -14.80 8.02 16.29
C LEU A 143 -15.56 6.74 15.98
N VAL A 144 -16.30 6.27 16.98
CA VAL A 144 -17.33 5.23 16.85
C VAL A 144 -18.69 5.90 16.87
N ALA A 145 -19.45 5.74 15.80
CA ALA A 145 -20.86 6.08 15.77
C ALA A 145 -21.70 4.95 16.37
N ARG A 146 -22.76 5.35 17.06
CA ARG A 146 -23.73 4.46 17.70
C ARG A 146 -25.14 4.81 17.25
N TRP A 147 -25.92 3.79 16.91
CA TRP A 147 -27.36 3.91 16.71
C TRP A 147 -28.11 3.12 17.77
N THR A 148 -29.06 3.80 18.40
CA THR A 148 -29.95 3.22 19.41
C THR A 148 -31.39 3.67 19.09
N PRO A 149 -32.34 2.75 18.88
CA PRO A 149 -32.15 1.30 18.74
C PRO A 149 -31.24 0.94 17.56
N ALA A 150 -30.85 -0.34 17.44
CA ALA A 150 -30.09 -0.84 16.29
C ALA A 150 -30.82 -0.52 14.96
N LEU A 151 -30.04 -0.33 13.89
CA LEU A 151 -30.57 -0.09 12.56
C LEU A 151 -31.31 -1.33 12.02
N GLY A 152 -32.46 -1.13 11.37
CA GLY A 152 -33.12 -2.14 10.56
C GLY A 152 -32.36 -2.46 9.27
N ASP A 153 -32.67 -3.58 8.62
CA ASP A 153 -32.02 -3.96 7.35
C ASP A 153 -32.42 -2.96 6.25
N GLY A 154 -31.42 -2.43 5.54
CA GLY A 154 -31.61 -1.34 4.56
C GLY A 154 -31.84 0.05 5.17
N GLU A 155 -31.95 0.18 6.50
CA GLU A 155 -32.17 1.48 7.15
C GLU A 155 -30.90 2.36 7.09
N ALA A 156 -31.08 3.60 6.67
CA ALA A 156 -30.09 4.66 6.80
C ALA A 156 -30.64 5.75 7.72
N ARG A 157 -30.02 5.92 8.88
CA ARG A 157 -30.34 6.97 9.87
C ARG A 157 -29.04 7.60 10.37
N ALA A 158 -29.10 8.84 10.85
CA ALA A 158 -27.96 9.46 11.52
C ALA A 158 -27.64 8.77 12.86
N ALA A 159 -26.37 8.75 13.24
CA ALA A 159 -25.94 8.20 14.53
C ALA A 159 -26.64 8.91 15.68
N THR A 160 -27.06 8.15 16.70
CA THR A 160 -27.68 8.67 17.91
C THR A 160 -26.63 9.23 18.88
N ALA A 161 -25.41 8.69 18.84
CA ALA A 161 -24.27 9.19 19.60
C ALA A 161 -22.95 8.87 18.89
N THR A 162 -21.88 9.57 19.28
CA THR A 162 -20.51 9.30 18.87
C THR A 162 -19.60 9.25 20.09
N SER A 163 -18.63 8.33 20.10
CA SER A 163 -17.63 8.21 21.17
C SER A 163 -16.21 8.15 20.62
N GLN A 164 -15.27 8.73 21.35
CA GLN A 164 -13.84 8.68 21.02
C GLN A 164 -13.25 7.33 21.39
N ALA A 165 -13.23 6.43 20.43
CA ALA A 165 -12.77 5.06 20.61
C ALA A 165 -12.41 4.44 19.26
N TRP A 166 -11.78 3.27 19.33
CA TRP A 166 -11.77 2.34 18.21
C TRP A 166 -12.24 0.94 18.60
N LEU A 167 -12.92 0.28 17.66
CA LEU A 167 -13.40 -1.08 17.82
C LEU A 167 -12.30 -2.09 17.45
N LEU A 168 -12.23 -3.19 18.21
CA LEU A 168 -11.44 -4.38 17.88
C LEU A 168 -12.24 -5.27 16.94
N PHE A 169 -12.37 -4.80 15.71
CA PHE A 169 -13.10 -5.42 14.62
C PHE A 169 -12.32 -5.29 13.31
N GLN A 170 -12.32 -6.36 12.53
CA GLN A 170 -11.64 -6.42 11.24
C GLN A 170 -12.51 -7.18 10.22
N ALA A 171 -12.49 -6.72 8.96
CA ALA A 171 -13.13 -7.40 7.84
C ALA A 171 -12.14 -7.62 6.69
N VAL A 172 -12.31 -8.73 5.98
CA VAL A 172 -11.56 -9.10 4.78
C VAL A 172 -12.49 -8.97 3.58
N ILE A 173 -12.07 -8.16 2.61
CA ILE A 173 -12.84 -7.83 1.42
C ILE A 173 -12.12 -8.35 0.20
N GLU A 174 -12.82 -9.13 -0.62
CA GLU A 174 -12.36 -9.60 -1.92
C GLU A 174 -13.04 -8.81 -3.05
N PRO A 175 -12.41 -8.67 -4.23
CA PRO A 175 -13.10 -8.18 -5.41
C PRO A 175 -14.26 -9.12 -5.77
N ASP A 176 -15.30 -8.52 -6.35
CA ASP A 176 -16.43 -9.24 -6.98
C ASP A 176 -16.53 -8.69 -8.39
N ARG A 177 -15.78 -9.30 -9.31
CA ARG A 177 -15.61 -8.76 -10.66
C ARG A 177 -16.82 -9.04 -11.53
N ASP A 178 -17.36 -10.25 -11.45
CA ASP A 178 -18.50 -10.65 -12.27
C ASP A 178 -19.85 -10.20 -11.68
N GLY A 179 -19.93 -9.96 -10.38
CA GLY A 179 -21.10 -9.40 -9.71
C GLY A 179 -22.08 -10.42 -9.18
N ASP A 180 -21.64 -11.64 -8.94
CA ASP A 180 -22.49 -12.70 -8.43
C ASP A 180 -22.66 -12.66 -6.90
N GLY A 181 -21.91 -11.78 -6.22
CA GLY A 181 -21.95 -11.60 -4.78
C GLY A 181 -21.04 -12.55 -4.00
N LEU A 182 -20.12 -13.24 -4.67
CA LEU A 182 -19.06 -14.05 -4.10
C LEU A 182 -17.70 -13.33 -4.24
N GLY A 183 -16.77 -13.64 -3.35
CA GLY A 183 -15.39 -13.18 -3.46
C GLY A 183 -14.60 -13.98 -4.50
N ASP A 184 -13.98 -13.26 -5.44
CA ASP A 184 -13.24 -13.81 -6.59
C ASP A 184 -12.16 -14.84 -6.17
N GLU A 185 -11.56 -14.73 -4.98
CA GLU A 185 -10.45 -15.61 -4.59
C GLU A 185 -10.83 -16.77 -3.66
N SER A 186 -11.71 -16.53 -2.68
CA SER A 186 -11.98 -17.50 -1.61
C SER A 186 -13.34 -18.19 -1.71
N GLN A 187 -14.29 -17.63 -2.44
CA GLN A 187 -15.67 -18.13 -2.51
C GLN A 187 -16.00 -18.65 -3.91
N ASP A 188 -15.39 -18.07 -4.94
CA ASP A 188 -15.55 -18.52 -6.31
C ASP A 188 -14.87 -19.85 -6.56
N ALA A 189 -15.60 -20.72 -7.26
CA ALA A 189 -15.02 -21.94 -7.83
C ALA A 189 -14.02 -21.63 -8.95
N CYS A 190 -14.05 -20.42 -9.52
CA CYS A 190 -13.21 -20.01 -10.64
C CYS A 190 -12.63 -18.59 -10.46
N VAL A 191 -11.43 -18.53 -9.89
CA VAL A 191 -10.67 -17.30 -9.57
C VAL A 191 -10.36 -16.39 -10.78
N LEU A 192 -10.61 -16.84 -12.03
CA LEU A 192 -10.28 -16.14 -13.26
C LEU A 192 -11.34 -16.27 -14.36
N CYS A 193 -12.59 -16.56 -14.02
CA CYS A 193 -13.68 -16.57 -15.00
C CYS A 193 -14.13 -15.15 -15.36
N ASP A 194 -13.17 -14.30 -15.74
CA ASP A 194 -13.39 -12.97 -16.30
C ASP A 194 -14.18 -13.07 -17.62
N GLY A 195 -15.50 -13.25 -17.56
CA GLY A 195 -16.46 -12.83 -18.58
C GLY A 195 -16.16 -13.15 -20.06
N GLY A 196 -15.49 -14.26 -20.37
CA GLY A 196 -15.12 -14.66 -21.73
C GLY A 196 -16.10 -15.61 -22.43
N GLY A 197 -17.28 -15.87 -21.84
CA GLY A 197 -18.23 -16.90 -22.29
C GLY A 197 -19.46 -16.38 -23.04
N GLY A 198 -19.37 -15.25 -23.75
CA GLY A 198 -20.41 -14.81 -24.68
C GLY A 198 -20.09 -15.24 -26.11
N GLY A 199 -20.64 -16.35 -26.60
CA GLY A 199 -20.62 -16.64 -28.04
C GLY A 199 -20.98 -18.06 -28.50
N GLY A 200 -22.16 -18.19 -29.13
CA GLY A 200 -22.52 -19.22 -30.14
C GLY A 200 -22.97 -20.58 -29.58
N GLY A 201 -24.11 -21.18 -29.94
CA GLY A 201 -24.86 -21.15 -31.19
C GLY A 201 -24.58 -22.42 -32.01
N GLY A 202 -25.61 -23.26 -32.20
CA GLY A 202 -25.63 -24.45 -33.07
C GLY A 202 -25.53 -25.77 -32.29
N GLY A 203 -26.42 -26.74 -32.38
CA GLY A 203 -27.33 -27.11 -33.46
C GLY A 203 -26.87 -28.43 -34.10
N GLY A 204 -27.56 -29.53 -33.79
CA GLY A 204 -27.82 -30.64 -34.71
C GLY A 204 -26.73 -31.69 -35.00
N GLY A 205 -27.19 -32.96 -35.07
CA GLY A 205 -26.53 -34.10 -35.73
C GLY A 205 -25.62 -34.92 -34.81
N GLY A 206 -25.70 -36.25 -34.70
CA GLY A 206 -26.24 -37.28 -35.59
C GLY A 206 -25.12 -38.28 -35.92
N GLY A 207 -25.35 -39.57 -35.64
CA GLY A 207 -24.50 -40.72 -36.03
C GLY A 207 -23.29 -40.98 -35.13
N GLY A 208 -22.85 -42.20 -34.83
CA GLY A 208 -23.14 -43.53 -35.36
C GLY A 208 -21.83 -44.34 -35.36
N GLY A 209 -21.89 -45.63 -34.97
CA GLY A 209 -20.81 -46.63 -35.09
C GLY A 209 -19.69 -46.49 -34.06
N GLY A 210 -19.21 -47.53 -33.37
CA GLY A 210 -19.00 -48.92 -33.78
C GLY A 210 -17.48 -49.17 -33.74
N GLY A 211 -17.00 -50.13 -32.94
CA GLY A 211 -15.56 -50.41 -32.91
C GLY A 211 -15.08 -51.21 -31.71
N THR A 212 -15.07 -52.51 -31.88
CA THR A 212 -14.60 -53.59 -31.01
C THR A 212 -13.07 -53.68 -30.87
N GLY A 213 -12.60 -54.24 -29.76
CA GLY A 213 -11.28 -54.89 -29.58
C GLY A 213 -10.50 -54.29 -28.40
N GLY A 214 -9.95 -55.02 -27.44
CA GLY A 214 -9.65 -56.46 -27.31
C GLY A 214 -8.24 -56.62 -26.72
N GLY A 215 -8.09 -57.45 -25.67
CA GLY A 215 -6.80 -57.94 -25.12
C GLY A 215 -6.17 -57.00 -24.08
N GLY A 216 -6.01 -57.38 -22.81
CA GLY A 216 -4.97 -58.30 -22.29
C GLY A 216 -3.89 -57.41 -21.67
N GLY A 217 -3.57 -57.41 -20.37
CA GLY A 217 -3.28 -58.52 -19.48
C GLY A 217 -1.94 -58.20 -18.81
N GLY A 218 -1.88 -58.26 -17.48
CA GLY A 218 -0.64 -58.51 -16.74
C GLY A 218 0.18 -57.32 -16.24
N GLY A 219 0.51 -57.38 -14.95
CA GLY A 219 1.87 -57.11 -14.51
C GLY A 219 2.03 -55.92 -13.57
N GLY A 220 2.26 -56.21 -12.30
CA GLY A 220 2.53 -55.22 -11.25
C GLY A 220 3.81 -54.42 -11.48
N GLY A 221 3.82 -53.22 -10.89
CA GLY A 221 4.95 -52.30 -10.92
C GLY A 221 4.56 -50.96 -10.31
N THR A 222 4.43 -50.92 -8.99
CA THR A 222 4.30 -49.69 -8.21
C THR A 222 5.59 -48.86 -8.32
N SER A 223 5.68 -47.98 -9.33
CA SER A 223 6.67 -46.90 -9.37
C SER A 223 5.95 -45.59 -9.03
N GLY A 224 6.24 -45.07 -7.84
CA GLY A 224 5.65 -43.84 -7.31
C GLY A 224 5.77 -42.68 -8.27
N GLY A 225 4.62 -42.22 -8.77
CA GLY A 225 4.48 -40.97 -9.50
C GLY A 225 4.67 -39.79 -8.55
N GLY A 226 5.92 -39.51 -8.20
CA GLY A 226 6.29 -38.20 -7.69
C GLY A 226 6.11 -37.20 -8.83
N THR A 227 5.13 -36.31 -8.71
CA THR A 227 5.05 -35.09 -9.52
C THR A 227 6.36 -34.34 -9.32
N GLY A 228 7.32 -34.57 -10.22
CA GLY A 228 8.62 -33.90 -10.18
C GLY A 228 8.40 -32.42 -10.42
N GLU A 229 8.19 -31.67 -9.35
CA GLU A 229 8.27 -30.21 -9.40
C GLU A 229 9.66 -29.87 -9.93
N ASP A 230 9.71 -29.22 -11.09
CA ASP A 230 10.95 -28.67 -11.62
C ASP A 230 11.65 -27.86 -10.52
N PRO A 231 12.96 -28.03 -10.31
CA PRO A 231 13.67 -27.30 -9.27
C PRO A 231 13.42 -25.80 -9.43
N PRO A 232 13.07 -25.07 -8.35
CA PRO A 232 12.73 -23.66 -8.45
C PRO A 232 13.86 -22.90 -9.15
N ALA A 233 13.53 -22.21 -10.23
CA ALA A 233 14.51 -21.51 -11.06
C ALA A 233 15.41 -20.60 -10.20
N ASP A 234 16.74 -20.74 -10.32
CA ASP A 234 17.68 -19.88 -9.61
C ASP A 234 17.46 -18.42 -10.04
N ARG A 235 16.83 -17.64 -9.17
CA ARG A 235 16.50 -16.22 -9.37
C ARG A 235 17.75 -15.38 -9.66
N TYR A 236 18.93 -15.86 -9.28
CA TYR A 236 20.21 -15.22 -9.54
C TYR A 236 20.97 -15.79 -10.73
N ALA A 237 20.45 -16.76 -11.47
CA ALA A 237 21.17 -17.40 -12.59
C ALA A 237 21.65 -16.38 -13.63
N SER A 238 20.78 -15.43 -13.98
CA SER A 238 21.10 -14.33 -14.92
C SER A 238 22.23 -13.43 -14.39
N VAL A 239 22.27 -13.20 -13.09
CA VAL A 239 23.25 -12.37 -12.38
C VAL A 239 24.57 -13.12 -12.21
N ARG A 240 24.57 -14.42 -11.94
CA ARG A 240 25.81 -15.22 -11.88
C ARG A 240 26.48 -15.26 -13.25
N LYS A 241 25.69 -15.44 -14.32
CA LYS A 241 26.19 -15.53 -15.69
C LYS A 241 26.67 -14.17 -16.23
N SER A 242 25.88 -13.11 -16.08
CA SER A 242 26.15 -11.82 -16.74
C SER A 242 26.60 -10.71 -15.78
N GLY A 243 26.33 -10.87 -14.48
CA GLY A 243 26.48 -9.87 -13.43
C GLY A 243 25.35 -8.83 -13.41
N PRO A 244 25.19 -8.06 -12.31
CA PRO A 244 24.08 -7.12 -12.18
C PRO A 244 24.18 -5.98 -13.19
N ARG A 245 23.02 -5.53 -13.69
CA ARG A 245 22.87 -4.43 -14.65
C ARG A 245 21.86 -3.41 -14.14
N VAL A 246 22.04 -2.15 -14.51
CA VAL A 246 21.09 -1.07 -14.20
C VAL A 246 20.78 -0.34 -15.49
N ALA A 247 19.51 -0.05 -15.76
CA ALA A 247 19.17 0.80 -16.89
C ALA A 247 19.38 2.28 -16.50
N ILE A 248 20.12 3.03 -17.32
CA ILE A 248 20.40 4.45 -17.13
C ILE A 248 19.55 5.23 -18.14
N ALA A 249 18.77 6.23 -17.70
CA ALA A 249 18.01 7.08 -18.60
C ALA A 249 18.93 7.89 -19.53
N ALA A 250 18.54 8.06 -20.80
CA ALA A 250 19.34 8.79 -21.80
C ALA A 250 19.36 10.31 -21.59
N LYS A 251 18.37 10.85 -20.88
CA LYS A 251 18.18 12.28 -20.63
C LYS A 251 18.14 12.52 -19.12
N ALA A 252 18.68 13.66 -18.71
CA ALA A 252 18.63 14.14 -17.34
C ALA A 252 18.45 15.65 -17.32
N THR A 253 17.99 16.17 -16.19
CA THR A 253 17.92 17.62 -15.94
C THR A 253 18.94 18.00 -14.90
N ALA A 254 19.38 19.26 -14.90
CA ALA A 254 20.26 19.77 -13.88
C ALA A 254 19.85 21.16 -13.42
N THR A 255 20.05 21.43 -12.14
CA THR A 255 19.79 22.75 -11.55
C THR A 255 20.90 23.73 -11.89
N ARG A 256 20.62 25.04 -11.74
CA ARG A 256 21.66 26.10 -11.85
C ARG A 256 22.78 25.94 -10.81
N LYS A 257 22.51 25.25 -9.69
CA LYS A 257 23.50 24.91 -8.66
C LYS A 257 24.41 23.74 -9.09
N GLY A 258 24.24 23.21 -10.31
CA GLY A 258 25.06 22.12 -10.84
C GLY A 258 24.71 20.76 -10.25
N VAL A 259 23.46 20.51 -9.86
CA VAL A 259 23.02 19.16 -9.43
C VAL A 259 22.27 18.53 -10.59
N ALA A 260 22.79 17.42 -11.14
CA ALA A 260 22.17 16.65 -12.20
C ALA A 260 21.35 15.48 -11.64
N SER A 261 20.11 15.33 -12.12
CA SER A 261 19.15 14.34 -11.68
C SER A 261 19.11 13.18 -12.69
N ILE A 262 19.77 12.05 -12.39
CA ILE A 262 19.92 10.90 -13.30
C ILE A 262 19.01 9.77 -12.83
N THR A 263 18.07 9.36 -13.67
CA THR A 263 17.16 8.24 -13.36
C THR A 263 17.81 6.89 -13.70
N LEU A 264 17.73 5.98 -12.73
CA LEU A 264 18.20 4.59 -12.79
C LEU A 264 17.02 3.64 -12.58
N THR A 265 17.00 2.51 -13.27
CA THR A 265 16.01 1.44 -13.08
C THR A 265 16.70 0.12 -12.78
N ASN A 266 16.27 -0.53 -11.70
CA ASN A 266 16.67 -1.88 -11.34
C ASN A 266 15.72 -2.89 -11.97
N PRO A 267 16.16 -3.73 -12.93
CA PRO A 267 15.30 -4.72 -13.56
C PRO A 267 15.11 -6.01 -12.74
N TYR A 268 15.78 -6.14 -11.60
CA TYR A 268 15.73 -7.35 -10.77
C TYR A 268 14.79 -7.21 -9.59
N ASP A 269 14.31 -8.33 -9.08
CA ASP A 269 13.46 -8.51 -7.89
C ASP A 269 14.21 -8.43 -6.56
N PHE A 270 15.49 -8.04 -6.57
CA PHE A 270 16.31 -7.84 -5.36
C PHE A 270 17.01 -6.48 -5.36
N LYS A 271 17.49 -6.07 -4.19
CA LYS A 271 18.16 -4.79 -3.98
C LYS A 271 19.55 -4.73 -4.63
N LEU A 272 19.87 -3.61 -5.29
CA LEU A 272 21.20 -3.29 -5.81
C LEU A 272 21.84 -2.15 -5.03
N THR A 273 23.12 -2.26 -4.73
CA THR A 273 23.92 -1.18 -4.10
C THR A 273 25.15 -0.86 -4.94
N GLY A 274 25.62 0.37 -4.94
CA GLY A 274 26.71 0.76 -5.81
C GLY A 274 27.12 2.23 -5.81
N ARG A 275 27.83 2.62 -6.86
CA ARG A 275 28.31 3.98 -7.09
C ARG A 275 28.05 4.39 -8.54
N LEU A 276 27.55 5.61 -8.72
CA LEU A 276 27.46 6.30 -9.98
C LEU A 276 28.64 7.27 -10.11
N ALA A 277 29.34 7.23 -11.24
CA ALA A 277 30.36 8.19 -11.63
C ALA A 277 29.99 8.82 -12.98
N ALA A 278 30.06 10.16 -13.06
CA ALA A 278 29.83 10.92 -14.29
C ALA A 278 31.14 11.57 -14.75
N LYS A 279 31.40 11.56 -16.06
CA LYS A 279 32.55 12.21 -16.71
C LYS A 279 32.07 13.14 -17.83
N HIS A 280 32.80 14.22 -18.06
CA HIS A 280 32.63 15.09 -19.24
C HIS A 280 33.94 15.05 -20.04
N GLY A 281 33.91 14.38 -21.20
CA GLY A 281 35.14 13.98 -21.88
C GLY A 281 35.98 13.07 -21.00
N ARG A 282 37.28 13.38 -20.85
CA ARG A 282 38.20 12.63 -19.98
C ARG A 282 38.16 13.05 -18.50
N ARG A 283 37.48 14.16 -18.17
CA ARG A 283 37.49 14.74 -16.81
C ARG A 283 36.32 14.22 -15.97
N ALA A 284 36.56 14.04 -14.67
CA ALA A 284 35.50 13.71 -13.71
C ALA A 284 34.50 14.88 -13.59
N ALA A 285 33.21 14.56 -13.74
CA ALA A 285 32.12 15.51 -13.65
C ALA A 285 31.34 15.37 -12.34
N GLY A 286 31.29 14.20 -11.70
CA GLY A 286 30.63 14.03 -10.40
C GLY A 286 30.51 12.56 -10.00
N SER A 287 30.11 12.28 -8.75
CA SER A 287 29.78 10.92 -8.32
C SER A 287 28.73 10.91 -7.22
N ALA A 288 27.99 9.81 -7.09
CA ALA A 288 26.99 9.59 -6.05
C ALA A 288 26.93 8.11 -5.63
N ARG A 289 26.53 7.83 -4.39
CA ARG A 289 26.18 6.47 -3.96
C ARG A 289 24.81 6.08 -4.51
N VAL A 290 24.60 4.80 -4.78
CA VAL A 290 23.36 4.26 -5.36
C VAL A 290 22.84 3.12 -4.49
N SER A 291 21.55 3.16 -4.17
CA SER A 291 20.80 2.05 -3.58
C SER A 291 19.45 1.99 -4.28
N LEU A 292 19.15 0.87 -4.94
CA LEU A 292 17.92 0.64 -5.69
C LEU A 292 17.20 -0.56 -5.08
N ALA A 293 15.95 -0.40 -4.69
CA ALA A 293 15.10 -1.53 -4.27
C ALA A 293 14.76 -2.44 -5.47
N ALA A 294 14.22 -3.62 -5.17
CA ALA A 294 13.69 -4.54 -6.18
C ALA A 294 12.71 -3.82 -7.13
N GLY A 295 12.88 -4.00 -8.44
CA GLY A 295 12.04 -3.39 -9.50
C GLY A 295 12.06 -1.86 -9.56
N ALA A 296 12.80 -1.18 -8.66
CA ALA A 296 12.59 0.23 -8.43
C ALA A 296 13.22 1.12 -9.51
N LYS A 297 12.52 2.22 -9.79
CA LYS A 297 13.00 3.35 -10.58
C LYS A 297 13.32 4.51 -9.64
N ARG A 298 14.57 4.99 -9.63
CA ARG A 298 15.05 6.04 -8.72
C ARG A 298 15.82 7.12 -9.43
N THR A 299 15.60 8.37 -9.05
CA THR A 299 16.40 9.51 -9.52
C THR A 299 17.54 9.80 -8.52
N VAL A 300 18.78 9.78 -9.01
CA VAL A 300 19.98 10.02 -8.21
C VAL A 300 20.50 11.43 -8.49
N ALA A 301 20.61 12.24 -7.46
CA ALA A 301 21.20 13.57 -7.52
C ALA A 301 22.74 13.49 -7.54
N VAL A 302 23.34 14.03 -8.60
CA VAL A 302 24.79 14.05 -8.81
C VAL A 302 25.27 15.48 -8.83
N ARG A 303 26.03 15.88 -7.80
CA ARG A 303 26.66 17.19 -7.78
C ARG A 303 27.79 17.24 -8.80
N LEU A 304 27.64 18.14 -9.76
CA LEU A 304 28.62 18.37 -10.82
C LEU A 304 29.82 19.16 -10.29
N SER A 305 31.01 18.87 -10.80
CA SER A 305 32.21 19.65 -10.56
C SER A 305 32.03 21.08 -11.07
N LYS A 306 32.75 22.04 -10.47
CA LYS A 306 32.64 23.46 -10.83
C LYS A 306 32.84 23.70 -12.34
N ALA A 307 33.77 22.98 -12.97
CA ALA A 307 34.03 23.06 -14.41
C ALA A 307 32.87 22.51 -15.25
N ALA A 308 32.30 21.36 -14.87
CA ALA A 308 31.14 20.77 -15.56
C ALA A 308 29.89 21.64 -15.39
N ALA A 309 29.62 22.14 -14.18
CA ALA A 309 28.52 23.05 -13.88
C ALA A 309 28.63 24.36 -14.67
N ARG A 310 29.81 25.00 -14.71
CA ARG A 310 30.06 26.19 -15.55
C ARG A 310 29.80 25.92 -17.03
N THR A 311 30.27 24.78 -17.54
CA THR A 311 30.06 24.40 -18.94
C THR A 311 28.58 24.20 -19.24
N LEU A 312 27.86 23.51 -18.36
CA LEU A 312 26.41 23.31 -18.47
C LEU A 312 25.66 24.64 -18.44
N THR A 313 26.00 25.56 -17.53
CA THR A 313 25.37 26.88 -17.45
C THR A 313 25.56 27.67 -18.74
N ARG A 314 26.78 27.67 -19.30
CA ARG A 314 27.10 28.36 -20.56
C ARG A 314 26.41 27.74 -21.77
N LYS A 315 26.45 26.40 -21.91
CA LYS A 315 25.92 25.69 -23.09
C LYS A 315 24.44 25.32 -22.97
N ARG A 316 23.82 25.48 -21.80
CA ARG A 316 22.47 25.01 -21.44
C ARG A 316 22.24 23.49 -21.55
N ALA A 317 23.17 22.75 -22.15
CA ALA A 317 23.17 21.30 -22.24
C ALA A 317 24.61 20.74 -22.18
N LEU A 318 24.75 19.52 -21.66
CA LEU A 318 26.03 18.83 -21.48
C LEU A 318 25.83 17.31 -21.70
N LYS A 319 26.70 16.67 -22.48
CA LYS A 319 26.74 15.20 -22.58
C LYS A 319 27.68 14.65 -21.51
N LEU A 320 27.19 13.78 -20.64
CA LEU A 320 27.98 13.12 -19.60
C LEU A 320 28.13 11.63 -19.91
N GLY A 321 29.36 11.11 -19.85
CA GLY A 321 29.59 9.67 -19.78
C GLY A 321 29.32 9.19 -18.35
N VAL A 322 28.22 8.47 -18.15
CA VAL A 322 27.80 7.95 -16.85
C VAL A 322 28.16 6.47 -16.75
N ALA A 323 28.84 6.09 -15.67
CA ALA A 323 29.18 4.72 -15.33
C ALA A 323 28.58 4.39 -13.96
N VAL A 324 27.78 3.34 -13.88
CA VAL A 324 27.15 2.88 -12.64
C VAL A 324 27.68 1.50 -12.31
N THR A 325 28.45 1.40 -11.23
CA THR A 325 28.99 0.15 -10.72
C THR A 325 28.10 -0.35 -9.58
N VAL A 326 27.45 -1.49 -9.76
CA VAL A 326 26.54 -2.10 -8.77
C VAL A 326 26.98 -3.49 -8.36
N ARG A 327 26.61 -3.88 -7.14
CA ARG A 327 26.74 -5.21 -6.56
C ARG A 327 25.34 -5.71 -6.18
N ALA A 328 25.06 -6.96 -6.53
CA ALA A 328 23.88 -7.72 -6.12
C ALA A 328 24.21 -8.55 -4.86
N PRO A 329 23.22 -9.19 -4.21
CA PRO A 329 23.48 -10.12 -3.10
C PRO A 329 24.47 -11.22 -3.45
N VAL A 330 24.50 -11.65 -4.72
CA VAL A 330 25.46 -12.62 -5.24
C VAL A 330 26.22 -12.07 -6.46
N GLY A 331 27.39 -12.65 -6.72
CA GLY A 331 28.21 -12.34 -7.89
C GLY A 331 29.16 -11.14 -7.74
N ARG A 332 29.94 -10.88 -8.78
CA ARG A 332 30.90 -9.77 -8.83
C ARG A 332 30.21 -8.46 -9.20
N ALA A 333 30.73 -7.35 -8.69
CA ALA A 333 30.24 -6.03 -9.07
C ALA A 333 30.41 -5.81 -10.59
N ARG A 334 29.44 -5.15 -11.21
CA ARG A 334 29.44 -4.85 -12.65
C ARG A 334 29.17 -3.38 -12.90
N THR A 335 29.76 -2.86 -13.97
CA THR A 335 29.63 -1.46 -14.37
C THR A 335 28.82 -1.34 -15.65
N THR A 336 27.68 -0.66 -15.59
CA THR A 336 26.90 -0.27 -16.77
C THR A 336 27.28 1.15 -17.19
N ARG A 337 27.46 1.40 -18.49
CA ARG A 337 27.87 2.72 -19.01
C ARG A 337 26.84 3.25 -20.00
N ARG A 338 26.58 4.56 -19.95
CA ARG A 338 25.74 5.26 -20.94
C ARG A 338 26.13 6.74 -21.05
N THR A 339 26.02 7.30 -22.24
CA THR A 339 26.08 8.76 -22.43
C THR A 339 24.72 9.37 -22.16
N VAL A 340 24.65 10.32 -21.22
CA VAL A 340 23.41 10.99 -20.78
C VAL A 340 23.45 12.46 -21.20
N ALA A 341 22.41 12.90 -21.90
CA ALA A 341 22.22 14.31 -22.24
C ALA A 341 21.58 15.05 -21.05
N VAL A 342 22.36 15.90 -20.38
CA VAL A 342 21.92 16.70 -19.25
C VAL A 342 21.54 18.09 -19.74
N LYS A 343 20.28 18.49 -19.57
CA LYS A 343 19.81 19.85 -19.87
C LYS A 343 19.73 20.67 -18.60
N LEU A 344 20.16 21.92 -18.64
CA LEU A 344 19.91 22.86 -17.57
C LEU A 344 18.41 23.09 -17.50
N ALA A 345 17.80 22.87 -16.34
CA ALA A 345 16.40 23.17 -16.11
C ALA A 345 16.15 24.62 -16.51
N ALA A 346 15.11 24.85 -17.31
CA ALA A 346 14.69 26.20 -17.65
C ALA A 346 14.58 26.97 -16.34
N ALA A 347 15.10 28.20 -16.33
CA ALA A 347 14.80 29.10 -15.24
C ALA A 347 13.27 29.12 -15.16
N ARG A 348 12.69 28.66 -14.05
CA ARG A 348 11.32 29.02 -13.75
C ARG A 348 11.35 30.54 -13.73
N ARG A 349 10.98 31.19 -14.85
CA ARG A 349 10.59 32.59 -14.82
C ARG A 349 9.55 32.60 -13.72
N ALA A 350 9.82 33.34 -12.64
CA ALA A 350 8.78 33.63 -11.66
C ALA A 350 7.57 34.02 -12.51
N PRO A 351 6.43 33.31 -12.38
CA PRO A 351 5.29 33.58 -13.23
C PRO A 351 5.06 35.07 -13.18
N ARG A 352 5.20 35.73 -14.35
CA ARG A 352 4.95 37.15 -14.47
C ARG A 352 3.53 37.28 -13.92
N ARG A 353 3.38 37.93 -12.76
CA ARG A 353 2.09 38.24 -12.13
C ARG A 353 1.32 39.01 -13.19
N THR A 354 0.62 38.28 -14.03
CA THR A 354 -0.37 38.84 -14.93
C THR A 354 -1.54 38.99 -13.97
N PRO A 355 -1.96 40.22 -13.63
CA PRO A 355 -3.16 40.40 -12.82
C PRO A 355 -4.26 39.66 -13.56
N SER A 356 -4.69 38.52 -13.00
CA SER A 356 -5.71 37.68 -13.59
C SER A 356 -7.04 38.40 -13.43
N ARG A 357 -7.32 39.25 -14.39
CA ARG A 357 -8.60 39.89 -14.59
C ARG A 357 -9.54 38.81 -15.12
N GLY A 358 -10.39 38.28 -14.24
CA GLY A 358 -11.70 37.70 -14.55
C GLY A 358 -11.75 36.34 -15.28
N GLY A 359 -12.42 35.37 -14.65
CA GLY A 359 -13.40 34.56 -15.38
C GLY A 359 -12.91 33.32 -16.14
N GLY A 360 -11.81 32.69 -15.75
CA GLY A 360 -11.41 31.40 -16.33
C GLY A 360 -11.92 30.22 -15.49
N LYS A 361 -12.89 29.45 -16.02
CA LYS A 361 -13.35 28.14 -15.52
C LYS A 361 -12.20 27.38 -14.86
N GLY A 362 -12.13 27.41 -13.53
CA GLY A 362 -11.14 26.68 -12.76
C GLY A 362 -11.40 25.19 -12.97
N GLY A 363 -10.56 24.54 -13.75
CA GLY A 363 -10.51 23.07 -13.76
C GLY A 363 -10.29 22.66 -12.31
N SER A 364 -11.33 22.10 -11.72
CA SER A 364 -11.35 21.75 -10.30
C SER A 364 -10.16 20.81 -10.03
N PHE A 365 -9.28 21.24 -9.11
CA PHE A 365 -8.20 20.40 -8.60
C PHE A 365 -8.75 19.26 -7.74
N ASP A 366 -10.06 19.18 -7.57
CA ASP A 366 -10.72 18.19 -6.73
C ASP A 366 -10.54 16.78 -7.28
N GLY A 367 -10.47 15.84 -6.36
CA GLY A 367 -10.23 14.43 -6.63
C GLY A 367 -9.34 13.80 -5.56
N THR A 368 -9.31 12.48 -5.58
CA THR A 368 -8.46 11.67 -4.71
C THR A 368 -7.21 11.28 -5.50
N TYR A 369 -6.03 11.59 -4.98
CA TYR A 369 -4.75 11.26 -5.59
C TYR A 369 -4.05 10.18 -4.76
N ARG A 370 -3.65 9.09 -5.41
CA ARG A 370 -3.04 7.92 -4.75
C ARG A 370 -1.62 7.67 -5.31
N GLY A 371 -0.72 7.19 -4.45
CA GLY A 371 0.68 6.88 -4.80
C GLY A 371 1.11 5.48 -4.39
N SER A 372 2.22 5.00 -4.94
CA SER A 372 2.76 3.65 -4.67
C SER A 372 3.21 3.41 -3.23
N ASN A 373 3.38 4.48 -2.44
CA ASN A 373 3.84 4.40 -1.05
C ASN A 373 2.64 4.37 -0.07
N GLY A 374 1.42 4.12 -0.55
CA GLY A 374 0.20 4.16 0.27
C GLY A 374 -0.31 5.57 0.59
N TYR A 375 0.37 6.60 0.07
CA TYR A 375 -0.03 7.99 0.26
C TYR A 375 -1.33 8.29 -0.50
N THR A 376 -2.28 8.91 0.20
CA THR A 376 -3.57 9.36 -0.36
C THR A 376 -3.79 10.81 0.00
N LEU A 377 -4.03 11.64 -1.01
CA LEU A 377 -4.33 13.07 -0.90
C LEU A 377 -5.73 13.33 -1.48
N VAL A 378 -6.63 13.93 -0.72
CA VAL A 378 -7.96 14.31 -1.20
C VAL A 378 -8.03 15.82 -1.33
N VAL A 379 -8.53 16.29 -2.47
CA VAL A 379 -8.83 17.71 -2.70
C VAL A 379 -10.32 17.85 -2.97
N SER A 380 -10.97 18.79 -2.31
CA SER A 380 -12.39 19.10 -2.48
C SER A 380 -12.63 20.60 -2.32
N GLY A 381 -13.37 21.21 -3.23
CA GLY A 381 -13.61 22.66 -3.22
C GLY A 381 -12.31 23.50 -3.36
N GLY A 382 -11.26 22.95 -3.95
CA GLY A 382 -9.94 23.58 -4.02
C GLY A 382 -9.20 23.62 -2.67
N LEU A 383 -9.62 22.84 -1.69
CA LEU A 383 -8.96 22.64 -0.41
C LEU A 383 -8.40 21.22 -0.35
N VAL A 384 -7.19 21.03 0.17
CA VAL A 384 -6.75 19.67 0.54
C VAL A 384 -7.50 19.31 1.83
N THR A 385 -8.36 18.31 1.78
CA THR A 385 -9.19 17.90 2.92
C THR A 385 -8.64 16.67 3.64
N SER A 386 -7.68 15.97 3.04
CA SER A 386 -7.01 14.82 3.67
C SER A 386 -5.66 14.58 3.00
N PHE A 387 -4.65 14.25 3.82
CA PHE A 387 -3.38 13.69 3.35
C PHE A 387 -2.84 12.68 4.36
N ASN A 388 -2.79 11.41 3.98
CA ASN A 388 -2.51 10.30 4.90
C ASN A 388 -1.64 9.22 4.25
N GLY A 389 -0.92 8.47 5.07
CA GLY A 389 -0.08 7.35 4.68
C GLY A 389 0.88 6.89 5.77
N ASP A 390 1.87 6.07 5.41
CA ASP A 390 2.91 5.58 6.32
C ASP A 390 4.30 6.03 5.89
N ILE A 391 5.13 6.45 6.83
CA ILE A 391 6.54 6.78 6.57
C ILE A 391 7.47 6.10 7.58
N THR A 392 8.66 5.71 7.13
CA THR A 392 9.69 5.16 8.02
C THR A 392 10.63 6.27 8.46
N LEU A 393 10.60 6.57 9.76
CA LEU A 393 11.44 7.56 10.42
C LEU A 393 12.76 6.93 10.89
N TRP A 394 13.83 7.73 10.92
CA TRP A 394 15.08 7.35 11.57
C TRP A 394 15.21 8.06 12.91
N CYS A 395 15.32 7.30 13.99
CA CYS A 395 15.43 7.82 15.35
C CYS A 395 16.89 8.01 15.75
N THR A 396 17.24 9.23 16.15
CA THR A 396 18.63 9.64 16.34
C THR A 396 19.28 9.06 17.60
N LYS A 397 18.56 8.98 18.73
CA LYS A 397 19.10 8.44 19.98
C LYS A 397 19.11 6.91 19.99
N SER A 398 17.98 6.28 19.70
CA SER A 398 17.88 4.81 19.69
C SER A 398 18.54 4.14 18.48
N LYS A 399 18.89 4.91 17.43
CA LYS A 399 19.47 4.41 16.17
C LYS A 399 18.61 3.31 15.51
N ARG A 400 17.28 3.38 15.68
CA ARG A 400 16.32 2.46 15.08
C ARG A 400 15.47 3.15 14.03
N GLN A 401 14.89 2.35 13.15
CA GLN A 401 13.81 2.80 12.26
C GLN A 401 12.48 2.62 12.97
N LYS A 402 11.57 3.59 12.81
CA LYS A 402 10.20 3.53 13.33
C LYS A 402 9.26 3.80 12.16
N ARG A 403 8.34 2.89 11.88
CA ARG A 403 7.24 3.16 10.93
C ARG A 403 6.16 3.96 11.67
N VAL A 404 5.75 5.07 11.09
CA VAL A 404 4.75 5.98 11.66
C VAL A 404 3.71 6.25 10.60
N ALA A 405 2.46 5.98 10.93
CA ALA A 405 1.33 6.45 10.16
C ALA A 405 1.16 7.96 10.41
N PHE A 406 0.87 8.71 9.36
CA PHE A 406 0.51 10.12 9.44
C PHE A 406 -0.84 10.33 8.77
N SER A 407 -1.62 11.24 9.32
CA SER A 407 -2.87 11.70 8.74
C SER A 407 -3.06 13.17 9.05
N MET A 408 -3.51 13.95 8.07
CA MET A 408 -4.06 15.27 8.34
C MET A 408 -5.29 15.11 9.26
N LEU A 409 -5.27 15.73 10.43
CA LEU A 409 -6.38 15.76 11.39
C LEU A 409 -7.44 16.73 10.89
N GLY A 410 -8.71 16.41 11.13
CA GLY A 410 -9.85 17.17 10.59
C GLY A 410 -10.00 18.59 11.13
N ASP A 411 -9.29 18.93 12.21
CA ASP A 411 -9.42 20.21 12.90
C ASP A 411 -8.38 21.23 12.40
N ASP A 412 -7.43 20.79 11.56
CA ASP A 412 -6.45 21.68 10.95
C ASP A 412 -7.07 22.51 9.82
N PRO A 413 -6.60 23.76 9.60
CA PRO A 413 -7.04 24.53 8.46
C PRO A 413 -6.64 23.81 7.16
N ASP A 414 -7.65 23.42 6.37
CA ASP A 414 -7.44 22.81 5.07
C ASP A 414 -6.60 23.72 4.16
N PRO A 415 -5.43 23.29 3.67
CA PRO A 415 -4.59 24.15 2.87
C PRO A 415 -5.20 24.34 1.49
N LYS A 416 -5.41 25.61 1.14
CA LYS A 416 -5.97 26.00 -0.15
C LYS A 416 -5.01 25.66 -1.29
N VAL A 417 -5.55 25.02 -2.33
CA VAL A 417 -4.89 24.83 -3.62
C VAL A 417 -5.02 26.12 -4.42
N GLU A 418 -3.91 26.81 -4.58
CA GLU A 418 -3.83 28.05 -5.35
C GLU A 418 -4.21 27.82 -6.82
N GLY A 419 -4.60 28.86 -7.55
CA GLY A 419 -4.98 28.75 -8.97
C GLY A 419 -3.87 28.21 -9.89
N ASN A 420 -2.62 28.17 -9.43
CA ASN A 420 -1.49 27.55 -10.13
C ASN A 420 -1.27 26.06 -9.76
N GLY A 421 -2.13 25.50 -8.89
CA GLY A 421 -2.11 24.16 -8.32
C GLY A 421 -1.24 23.99 -7.07
N SER A 422 -0.53 25.02 -6.59
CA SER A 422 0.36 24.89 -5.43
C SER A 422 -0.39 24.92 -4.11
N PHE A 423 0.10 24.16 -3.13
CA PHE A 423 -0.37 24.18 -1.75
C PHE A 423 0.80 23.92 -0.80
N ALA A 424 0.67 24.36 0.44
CA ALA A 424 1.65 24.11 1.49
C ALA A 424 0.94 24.12 2.84
N TRP A 425 1.42 23.29 3.75
CA TRP A 425 0.81 23.09 5.05
C TRP A 425 1.81 22.57 6.07
N GLU A 426 1.62 22.97 7.31
CA GLU A 426 2.44 22.56 8.45
C GLU A 426 1.53 22.48 9.68
N ALA A 427 1.33 21.27 10.20
CA ALA A 427 0.69 21.09 11.48
C ALA A 427 1.69 21.23 12.61
N THR A 428 1.26 21.98 13.62
CA THR A 428 1.96 22.09 14.91
C THR A 428 1.04 21.79 16.09
N ARG A 429 -0.27 21.64 15.89
CA ARG A 429 -1.27 21.48 16.97
C ARG A 429 -2.10 20.23 16.74
N GLY A 430 -2.36 19.45 17.80
CA GLY A 430 -3.23 18.25 17.75
C GLY A 430 -2.53 16.92 17.45
N TYR A 431 -1.28 16.94 16.97
CA TYR A 431 -0.53 15.72 16.57
C TYR A 431 0.30 15.11 17.70
N GLY A 432 0.09 15.56 18.93
CA GLY A 432 0.90 15.18 20.08
C GLY A 432 2.39 15.45 19.84
N MET A 433 3.18 14.38 19.74
CA MET A 433 4.62 14.44 19.52
C MET A 433 5.03 14.39 18.04
N VAL A 434 4.07 14.25 17.12
CA VAL A 434 4.32 14.20 15.68
C VAL A 434 4.19 15.59 15.09
N LYS A 435 5.10 15.97 14.20
CA LYS A 435 5.00 17.19 13.39
C LYS A 435 4.93 16.79 11.94
N LEU A 436 3.89 17.25 11.25
CA LEU A 436 3.65 16.96 9.84
C LEU A 436 3.78 18.23 9.02
N ARG A 437 4.58 18.19 7.96
CA ARG A 437 4.72 19.30 7.01
C ARG A 437 4.71 18.76 5.59
N PHE A 438 3.93 19.39 4.72
CA PHE A 438 3.97 19.05 3.30
C PHE A 438 3.76 20.27 2.41
N ASP A 439 4.39 20.25 1.24
CA ASP A 439 4.17 21.22 0.18
C ASP A 439 4.09 20.53 -1.16
N GLY A 440 3.24 21.01 -2.06
CA GLY A 440 2.97 20.31 -3.30
C GLY A 440 2.43 21.19 -4.41
N ARG A 441 2.26 20.57 -5.57
CA ARG A 441 1.62 21.16 -6.74
C ARG A 441 0.82 20.12 -7.51
N ILE A 442 -0.40 20.48 -7.85
CA ILE A 442 -1.30 19.74 -8.74
C ILE A 442 -1.18 20.29 -10.15
N SER A 443 -1.05 19.41 -11.13
CA SER A 443 -0.97 19.74 -12.54
C SER A 443 -1.63 18.64 -13.36
N GLY A 444 -2.88 18.88 -13.79
CA GLY A 444 -3.71 17.83 -14.40
C GLY A 444 -4.07 16.75 -13.38
N SER A 445 -3.92 15.49 -13.76
CA SER A 445 -4.21 14.31 -12.90
C SER A 445 -3.03 13.90 -12.01
N THR A 446 -2.06 14.78 -11.76
CA THR A 446 -0.87 14.45 -10.97
C THR A 446 -0.60 15.51 -9.90
N ALA A 447 -0.43 15.06 -8.66
CA ALA A 447 0.04 15.87 -7.55
C ALA A 447 1.47 15.46 -7.19
N LYS A 448 2.39 16.42 -7.03
CA LYS A 448 3.76 16.15 -6.58
C LYS A 448 4.18 17.10 -5.47
N GLY A 449 5.04 16.64 -4.57
CA GLY A 449 5.48 17.48 -3.48
C GLY A 449 6.51 16.85 -2.58
N ARG A 450 6.65 17.44 -1.39
CA ARG A 450 7.53 17.02 -0.32
C ARG A 450 6.72 16.82 0.94
N LEU A 451 7.06 15.77 1.67
CA LEU A 451 6.51 15.43 2.97
C LEU A 451 7.68 15.41 3.97
N MET A 452 7.45 15.94 5.15
CA MET A 452 8.35 15.85 6.29
C MET A 452 7.52 15.44 7.50
N VAL A 453 7.98 14.39 8.17
CA VAL A 453 7.39 13.90 9.42
C VAL A 453 8.48 13.89 10.47
N GLU A 454 8.23 14.55 11.59
CA GLU A 454 9.06 14.48 12.79
C GLU A 454 8.22 13.83 13.90
N ASP A 455 8.84 13.05 14.77
CA ASP A 455 8.21 12.40 15.92
C ASP A 455 9.17 12.52 17.11
N THR A 456 8.68 13.14 18.18
CA THR A 456 9.42 13.41 19.41
C THR A 456 8.93 12.49 20.52
N SER A 457 9.20 11.20 20.40
CA SER A 457 8.72 10.20 21.35
C SER A 457 9.56 10.21 22.65
N PRO A 458 8.96 10.18 23.86
CA PRO A 458 9.71 10.04 25.10
C PRO A 458 10.39 8.67 25.18
N LEU A 459 11.62 8.64 25.71
CA LEU A 459 12.36 7.43 26.03
C LEU A 459 12.10 7.07 27.49
N LEU A 460 11.20 6.09 27.70
CA LEU A 460 10.97 5.52 29.01
C LEU A 460 12.10 4.54 29.38
N GLY A 461 12.49 4.49 30.64
CA GLY A 461 13.45 3.51 31.17
C GLY A 461 14.93 3.95 31.24
N THR A 462 15.25 5.20 30.92
CA THR A 462 16.63 5.74 31.05
C THR A 462 16.92 6.36 32.42
N GLY A 463 15.94 6.39 33.33
CA GLY A 463 16.02 7.09 34.61
C GLY A 463 16.01 8.62 34.49
N ARG A 464 15.80 9.17 33.29
CA ARG A 464 15.68 10.61 32.99
C ARG A 464 14.59 10.83 31.95
N PHE A 465 13.93 12.00 31.98
CA PHE A 465 13.04 12.41 30.90
C PHE A 465 13.89 12.78 29.67
N GLU A 466 14.02 11.84 28.73
CA GLU A 466 14.70 12.06 27.46
C GLU A 466 13.72 11.86 26.30
N PHE A 467 13.97 12.54 25.18
CA PHE A 467 13.20 12.37 23.95
C PHE A 467 14.08 11.76 22.87
N ASP A 468 13.51 10.85 22.09
CA ASP A 468 14.08 10.43 20.83
C ASP A 468 13.48 11.25 19.70
N TYR A 469 14.35 11.86 18.90
CA TYR A 469 13.94 12.62 17.73
C TYR A 469 14.04 11.70 16.51
N CYS A 470 12.88 11.32 15.98
CA CYS A 470 12.74 10.55 14.76
C CYS A 470 12.26 11.47 13.64
N PHE A 471 12.89 11.42 12.47
CA PHE A 471 12.42 12.22 11.33
C PHE A 471 12.61 11.50 10.00
N ALA A 472 11.78 11.87 9.03
CA ALA A 472 11.94 11.50 7.63
C ALA A 472 11.44 12.64 6.74
N GLY A 473 12.03 12.72 5.54
CA GLY A 473 11.51 13.51 4.45
C GLY A 473 11.38 12.64 3.21
N ASP A 474 10.29 12.79 2.49
CA ASP A 474 10.02 12.04 1.26
C ASP A 474 9.52 12.97 0.15
N ASP A 475 10.00 12.74 -1.08
CA ASP A 475 9.44 13.37 -2.27
C ASP A 475 8.30 12.46 -2.76
N TRP A 476 7.09 12.99 -2.91
CA TRP A 476 5.92 12.20 -3.31
C TRP A 476 5.38 12.60 -4.68
N GLU A 477 4.79 11.62 -5.36
CA GLU A 477 4.07 11.77 -6.62
C GLU A 477 2.82 10.89 -6.56
N LEU A 478 1.66 11.51 -6.66
CA LEU A 478 0.35 10.89 -6.59
C LEU A 478 -0.39 11.13 -7.91
N LYS A 479 -1.21 10.16 -8.32
CA LYS A 479 -2.06 10.25 -9.50
C LYS A 479 -3.52 10.25 -9.07
N ARG A 480 -4.32 11.11 -9.70
CA ARG A 480 -5.77 11.16 -9.52
C ARG A 480 -6.40 9.84 -9.96
#